data_AF-A0A2S3ZDZ3-F1
#
_entry.id   AF-A0A2S3ZDZ3-F1
#
_cell.length_a   1.000
_cell.length_b   1.000
_cell.length_c   1.000
_cell.angle_alpha   90.00
_cell.angle_beta   90.00
_cell.angle_gamma   90.00
#
_symmetry.space_group_name_H-M   'P 1'
#
loop_
_entity.id
_entity.type
_entity.pdbx_description
1 polymer ?
#
loop_
_entity_poly.entity_id
_entity_poly.type
_entity_poly.pdbx_seq_one_letter_code
_entity_poly.pdbx_strand_id
1 'polypeptide(L)'
;MAPVFVTAGGTAPTPVAAIQPAFNLIDYVVPALGGLSCSWRVGPAVTNPLLDPVDFDWAYVSVKVVPGGADSWAPYTVGDDALSFGDGPSDTAMTIGGIEAATGCGYDTGCFISAPVGDAWVEIVLSTNWIQRDGWYFSGLTPDAILAQMQPLAASVFTALTDAQPGQFVWPTVDLVEHESDCTRAVGSEGIATALGVDSLEYEVRSPPNGLTYFENYVAQRAGVFQCDVDAAGVPVDLIAAGVLGTSVTVGYDLAGLVDTVVSTPDSQALPTIALKGAVEGDHAVQMCSDVTPFCVVIFSLGQSAYQVASNSDTVAIAEAIIAHTR
;
A
#
# COMPACT_ATOMS: atom_id res chain seq x y z
N MET A 1 15.63 15.96 -2.29
CA MET A 1 16.94 15.46 -2.77
C MET A 1 16.71 14.03 -3.25
N ALA A 2 17.27 13.62 -4.39
CA ALA A 2 17.21 12.20 -4.77
C ALA A 2 18.17 11.41 -3.86
N PRO A 3 17.78 10.21 -3.42
CA PRO A 3 18.66 9.38 -2.59
C PRO A 3 19.91 8.96 -3.36
N VAL A 4 20.99 8.68 -2.64
CA VAL A 4 22.20 8.10 -3.25
C VAL A 4 22.43 6.76 -2.58
N PHE A 5 22.10 5.70 -3.30
CA PHE A 5 22.43 4.34 -2.90
C PHE A 5 23.61 3.82 -3.71
N VAL A 6 24.56 3.18 -3.03
CA VAL A 6 25.79 2.62 -3.57
C VAL A 6 25.70 1.10 -3.45
N THR A 7 25.91 0.37 -4.54
CA THR A 7 25.95 -1.09 -4.54
C THR A 7 27.22 -1.63 -3.88
N ALA A 8 27.25 -2.92 -3.53
CA ALA A 8 28.44 -3.56 -2.95
C ALA A 8 29.70 -3.44 -3.85
N GLY A 9 29.51 -3.32 -5.17
CA GLY A 9 30.59 -3.08 -6.14
C GLY A 9 31.07 -1.62 -6.22
N GLY A 10 30.49 -0.71 -5.45
CA GLY A 10 30.84 0.73 -5.43
C GLY A 10 30.15 1.58 -6.49
N THR A 11 29.14 1.04 -7.20
CA THR A 11 28.39 1.79 -8.22
C THR A 11 27.26 2.58 -7.56
N ALA A 12 27.12 3.86 -7.90
CA ALA A 12 26.02 4.72 -7.46
C ALA A 12 25.06 5.01 -8.64
N PRO A 13 24.04 4.16 -8.88
CA PRO A 13 23.04 4.41 -9.92
C PRO A 13 22.28 5.71 -9.67
N THR A 14 21.88 6.37 -10.75
CA THR A 14 21.04 7.57 -10.67
C THR A 14 19.59 7.14 -10.45
N PRO A 15 18.94 7.51 -9.33
CA PRO A 15 17.53 7.20 -9.13
C PRO A 15 16.66 7.99 -10.10
N VAL A 16 15.58 7.36 -10.55
CA VAL A 16 14.52 8.02 -11.31
C VAL A 16 13.29 8.18 -10.43
N ALA A 17 12.52 9.25 -10.63
CA ALA A 17 11.23 9.40 -9.95
C ALA A 17 10.31 8.25 -10.39
N ALA A 18 9.77 7.51 -9.43
CA ALA A 18 9.00 6.30 -9.65
C ALA A 18 8.07 6.09 -8.46
N ILE A 19 6.92 5.44 -8.63
CA ILE A 19 6.12 4.92 -7.52
C ILE A 19 6.01 3.43 -7.74
N GLN A 20 6.35 2.63 -6.73
CA GLN A 20 6.18 1.18 -6.83
C GLN A 20 4.70 0.88 -7.05
N PRO A 21 4.31 0.18 -8.12
CA PRO A 21 2.95 -0.29 -8.25
C PRO A 21 2.64 -1.20 -7.06
N ALA A 22 1.64 -0.84 -6.28
CA ALA A 22 1.12 -1.62 -5.16
C ALA A 22 -0.22 -2.25 -5.54
N PHE A 23 -0.47 -3.47 -5.05
CA PHE A 23 -1.76 -4.13 -5.18
C PHE A 23 -2.75 -3.73 -4.08
N ASN A 24 -2.29 -3.05 -3.03
CA ASN A 24 -3.15 -2.52 -1.96
C ASN A 24 -3.50 -1.05 -2.21
N LEU A 25 -4.77 -0.71 -2.14
CA LEU A 25 -5.30 0.65 -2.29
C LEU A 25 -4.76 1.58 -1.19
N ILE A 26 -4.55 1.03 0.02
CA ILE A 26 -4.03 1.75 1.19
C ILE A 26 -2.66 2.40 0.91
N ASP A 27 -1.84 1.80 0.03
CA ASP A 27 -0.52 2.32 -0.31
C ASP A 27 -0.55 3.68 -1.03
N TYR A 28 -1.71 4.03 -1.60
CA TYR A 28 -1.92 5.29 -2.31
C TYR A 28 -2.61 6.36 -1.47
N VAL A 29 -2.99 6.08 -0.22
CA VAL A 29 -3.88 6.93 0.59
C VAL A 29 -3.20 8.19 1.14
N VAL A 30 -1.87 8.18 1.32
CA VAL A 30 -1.14 9.28 1.98
C VAL A 30 -1.45 10.67 1.41
N PRO A 31 -1.46 10.90 0.09
CA PRO A 31 -1.85 12.19 -0.48
C PRO A 31 -3.28 12.61 -0.18
N ALA A 32 -4.23 11.68 -0.04
CA ALA A 32 -5.62 12.01 0.30
C ALA A 32 -5.75 12.53 1.75
N LEU A 33 -4.87 12.12 2.66
CA LEU A 33 -4.75 12.69 4.00
C LEU A 33 -4.09 14.07 4.03
N GLY A 34 -3.86 14.66 2.86
CA GLY A 34 -3.01 15.82 2.68
C GLY A 34 -1.55 15.52 2.94
N GLY A 35 -1.13 14.27 2.97
CA GLY A 35 0.28 13.91 3.14
C GLY A 35 1.13 14.10 1.89
N LEU A 36 2.43 13.85 2.03
CA LEU A 36 3.38 13.79 0.91
C LEU A 36 3.80 12.35 0.67
N SER A 37 3.84 11.94 -0.59
CA SER A 37 4.37 10.65 -1.03
C SER A 37 5.36 10.89 -2.16
N CYS A 38 6.65 10.81 -1.85
CA CYS A 38 7.73 10.89 -2.84
C CYS A 38 8.36 9.52 -2.99
N SER A 39 8.67 9.09 -4.20
CA SER A 39 9.40 7.84 -4.39
C SER A 39 10.33 7.90 -5.60
N TRP A 40 11.38 7.08 -5.52
CA TRP A 40 12.39 6.91 -6.54
C TRP A 40 12.70 5.44 -6.69
N ARG A 41 13.22 5.07 -7.86
CA ARG A 41 13.69 3.71 -8.15
C ARG A 41 15.09 3.70 -8.74
N VAL A 42 15.80 2.61 -8.46
CA VAL A 42 16.95 2.12 -9.23
C VAL A 42 16.63 0.73 -9.80
N GLY A 43 17.15 0.39 -10.98
CA GLY A 43 16.83 -0.87 -11.70
C GLY A 43 15.82 -0.70 -12.85
N PRO A 44 15.11 -1.77 -13.26
CA PRO A 44 13.96 -1.72 -14.16
C PRO A 44 12.64 -1.45 -13.41
N ALA A 45 11.61 -0.97 -14.12
CA ALA A 45 10.29 -0.75 -13.54
C ALA A 45 9.60 -2.08 -13.19
N VAL A 46 8.92 -2.11 -12.04
CA VAL A 46 7.96 -3.18 -11.75
C VAL A 46 6.71 -2.88 -12.56
N THR A 47 6.22 -3.85 -13.30
CA THR A 47 5.04 -3.69 -14.17
C THR A 47 3.76 -4.24 -13.54
N ASN A 48 3.86 -5.35 -12.80
CA ASN A 48 2.76 -5.93 -12.03
C ASN A 48 3.32 -6.48 -10.71
N PRO A 49 2.85 -6.00 -9.55
CA PRO A 49 3.37 -6.41 -8.25
C PRO A 49 2.97 -7.83 -7.81
N LEU A 50 2.05 -8.49 -8.53
CA LEU A 50 1.64 -9.87 -8.29
C LEU A 50 2.36 -10.90 -9.17
N LEU A 51 3.17 -10.45 -10.15
CA LEU A 51 4.03 -11.37 -10.90
C LEU A 51 5.19 -11.82 -10.02
N ASP A 52 5.53 -13.11 -10.09
CA ASP A 52 6.82 -13.57 -9.57
C ASP A 52 7.93 -12.89 -10.41
N PRO A 53 8.71 -11.95 -9.84
CA PRO A 53 9.62 -11.16 -10.64
C PRO A 53 10.80 -12.04 -11.08
N VAL A 54 10.78 -12.48 -12.33
CA VAL A 54 11.91 -13.16 -12.99
C VAL A 54 13.15 -12.24 -13.03
N ASP A 55 12.94 -10.93 -12.98
CA ASP A 55 13.98 -9.90 -12.94
C ASP A 55 14.12 -9.33 -11.52
N PHE A 56 15.13 -9.82 -10.81
CA PHE A 56 15.34 -9.51 -9.41
C PHE A 56 16.07 -8.18 -9.13
N ASP A 57 16.25 -7.31 -10.11
CA ASP A 57 17.20 -6.20 -10.03
C ASP A 57 16.53 -4.83 -9.89
N TRP A 58 15.55 -4.67 -8.98
CA TRP A 58 14.91 -3.38 -8.70
C TRP A 58 14.94 -3.02 -7.22
N ALA A 59 14.94 -1.71 -6.93
CA ALA A 59 14.74 -1.20 -5.58
C ALA A 59 14.04 0.16 -5.62
N TYR A 60 12.96 0.30 -4.85
CA TYR A 60 12.26 1.57 -4.65
C TYR A 60 12.59 2.12 -3.29
N VAL A 61 12.67 3.44 -3.19
CA VAL A 61 12.71 4.16 -1.93
C VAL A 61 11.54 5.12 -1.92
N SER A 62 10.72 5.04 -0.89
CA SER A 62 9.57 5.91 -0.68
C SER A 62 9.78 6.75 0.59
N VAL A 63 9.26 7.96 0.55
CA VAL A 63 9.16 8.89 1.68
C VAL A 63 7.70 9.29 1.77
N LYS A 64 7.03 8.79 2.81
CA LYS A 64 5.64 9.07 3.14
C LYS A 64 5.62 9.99 4.37
N VAL A 65 4.87 11.09 4.31
CA VAL A 65 4.71 12.04 5.42
C VAL A 65 3.23 12.29 5.64
N VAL A 66 2.75 12.07 6.86
CA VAL A 66 1.34 12.31 7.23
C VAL A 66 1.28 13.37 8.33
N PRO A 67 0.66 14.54 8.07
CA PRO A 67 0.61 15.63 9.05
C PRO A 67 -0.34 15.32 10.22
N GLY A 68 0.01 15.67 11.45
CA GLY A 68 -0.81 15.38 12.64
C GLY A 68 -0.76 13.92 13.11
N GLY A 69 0.23 13.15 12.65
CA GLY A 69 0.44 11.75 13.02
C GLY A 69 1.44 11.52 14.15
N ALA A 70 2.16 12.54 14.60
CA ALA A 70 3.24 12.38 15.58
C ALA A 70 2.76 11.76 16.91
N ASP A 71 1.59 12.15 17.42
CA ASP A 71 1.06 11.63 18.70
C ASP A 71 0.57 10.17 18.60
N SER A 72 0.35 9.68 17.39
CA SER A 72 -0.02 8.27 17.12
C SER A 72 1.17 7.40 16.78
N TRP A 73 2.34 8.01 16.57
CA TRP A 73 3.58 7.28 16.34
C TRP A 73 4.02 6.59 17.62
N ALA A 74 4.41 5.33 17.48
CA ALA A 74 5.21 4.63 18.47
C ALA A 74 6.28 3.82 17.71
N PRO A 75 7.43 3.51 18.32
CA PRO A 75 8.31 2.49 17.79
C PRO A 75 7.54 1.16 17.69
N TYR A 76 7.40 0.61 16.48
CA TYR A 76 6.77 -0.70 16.26
C TYR A 76 7.79 -1.71 15.76
N THR A 77 7.58 -2.96 16.17
CA THR A 77 8.22 -4.13 15.54
C THR A 77 7.51 -4.37 14.23
N VAL A 78 8.24 -4.38 13.13
CA VAL A 78 7.68 -4.89 11.88
C VAL A 78 7.76 -6.43 11.98
N GLY A 79 6.62 -7.14 11.85
CA GLY A 79 6.63 -8.59 11.61
C GLY A 79 5.77 -9.53 12.47
N ASP A 80 4.88 -9.09 13.37
CA ASP A 80 4.13 -10.08 14.22
C ASP A 80 2.90 -10.72 13.53
N ASP A 81 2.49 -10.23 12.35
CA ASP A 81 1.36 -10.77 11.61
C ASP A 81 1.79 -11.18 10.19
N ALA A 82 1.38 -12.37 9.74
CA ALA A 82 1.72 -12.96 8.43
C ALA A 82 1.25 -12.15 7.19
N LEU A 83 0.72 -10.95 7.39
CA LEU A 83 0.30 -9.98 6.38
C LEU A 83 1.00 -8.62 6.55
N SER A 84 1.86 -8.47 7.57
CA SER A 84 2.73 -7.33 7.81
C SER A 84 4.12 -7.60 7.25
N PHE A 85 4.79 -6.53 6.88
CA PHE A 85 6.02 -6.50 6.13
C PHE A 85 7.27 -7.09 6.85
N GLY A 86 7.33 -8.39 7.17
CA GLY A 86 8.57 -9.16 7.36
C GLY A 86 9.29 -9.09 8.73
N ASP A 87 9.89 -10.21 9.12
CA ASP A 87 10.63 -10.44 10.37
C ASP A 87 11.93 -9.60 10.50
N GLY A 88 12.09 -8.91 11.63
CA GLY A 88 13.38 -8.39 12.13
C GLY A 88 13.24 -7.41 13.32
N PRO A 89 14.13 -7.47 14.34
CA PRO A 89 14.05 -6.60 15.52
C PRO A 89 14.17 -5.11 15.15
N SER A 90 13.26 -4.27 15.69
CA SER A 90 13.30 -2.80 15.60
C SER A 90 13.71 -2.11 16.92
N ASP A 91 14.12 -2.88 17.93
CA ASP A 91 14.35 -2.41 19.31
C ASP A 91 15.56 -1.48 19.46
N THR A 92 16.23 -1.12 18.37
CA THR A 92 17.28 -0.08 18.39
C THR A 92 16.74 1.24 17.86
N ALA A 93 16.11 2.02 18.73
CA ALA A 93 15.88 3.43 18.48
C ALA A 93 17.23 4.10 18.14
N MET A 94 17.25 4.88 17.07
CA MET A 94 18.45 5.58 16.64
C MET A 94 18.19 7.07 16.43
N THR A 95 19.17 7.90 16.72
CA THR A 95 19.06 9.35 16.51
C THR A 95 19.55 9.72 15.12
N ILE A 96 18.68 10.31 14.31
CA ILE A 96 19.00 10.82 12.96
C ILE A 96 18.66 12.31 12.94
N GLY A 97 19.66 13.16 12.64
CA GLY A 97 19.43 14.61 12.59
C GLY A 97 18.90 15.22 13.91
N GLY A 98 19.12 14.55 15.05
CA GLY A 98 18.61 14.98 16.36
C GLY A 98 17.19 14.47 16.69
N ILE A 99 16.54 13.73 15.79
CA ILE A 99 15.23 13.13 16.00
C ILE A 99 15.40 11.63 16.28
N GLU A 100 14.66 11.12 17.27
CA GLU A 100 14.58 9.69 17.55
C GLU A 100 13.74 9.00 16.48
N ALA A 101 14.29 7.94 15.88
CA ALA A 101 13.66 7.18 14.82
C ALA A 101 13.73 5.69 15.14
N ALA A 102 12.64 4.98 14.80
CA ALA A 102 12.63 3.54 14.71
C ALA A 102 13.19 3.11 13.35
N THR A 103 14.00 2.05 13.34
CA THR A 103 14.59 1.51 12.12
C THR A 103 14.60 -0.01 12.14
N GLY A 104 14.58 -0.62 10.96
CA GLY A 104 14.73 -2.06 10.82
C GLY A 104 14.91 -2.47 9.37
N CYS A 105 15.30 -3.72 9.15
CA CYS A 105 15.30 -4.36 7.84
C CYS A 105 14.71 -5.76 7.94
N GLY A 106 13.62 -5.99 7.20
CA GLY A 106 12.92 -7.26 7.13
C GLY A 106 13.39 -8.10 5.94
N TYR A 107 13.29 -9.43 6.07
CA TYR A 107 13.67 -10.36 5.00
C TYR A 107 12.92 -10.08 3.69
N ASP A 108 11.60 -9.88 3.79
CA ASP A 108 10.72 -9.77 2.63
C ASP A 108 10.57 -8.35 2.07
N THR A 109 10.92 -7.34 2.86
CA THR A 109 10.27 -6.03 2.75
C THR A 109 11.24 -4.86 2.67
N GLY A 110 12.53 -5.16 2.75
CA GLY A 110 13.61 -4.20 2.65
C GLY A 110 13.89 -3.51 3.99
N CYS A 111 14.23 -2.22 3.98
CA CYS A 111 14.60 -1.47 5.18
C CYS A 111 13.68 -0.26 5.40
N PHE A 112 13.49 0.16 6.65
CA PHE A 112 12.66 1.32 6.97
C PHE A 112 13.30 2.25 8.02
N ILE A 113 12.86 3.51 8.00
CA ILE A 113 13.09 4.54 9.01
C ILE A 113 11.75 5.23 9.29
N SER A 114 11.32 5.27 10.54
CA SER A 114 10.03 5.83 10.95
C SER A 114 10.23 6.75 12.15
N ALA A 115 9.71 7.98 12.10
CA ALA A 115 9.91 8.97 13.17
C ALA A 115 8.76 9.99 13.26
N PRO A 116 8.51 10.54 14.46
CA PRO A 116 7.70 11.73 14.62
C PRO A 116 8.59 12.96 14.36
N VAL A 117 8.19 13.83 13.43
CA VAL A 117 8.92 15.06 13.11
C VAL A 117 7.96 16.26 13.17
N GLY A 118 8.13 17.10 14.19
CA GLY A 118 7.14 18.13 14.47
C GLY A 118 5.80 17.50 14.85
N ASP A 119 4.74 17.83 14.10
CA ASP A 119 3.41 17.21 14.23
C ASP A 119 3.19 16.04 13.26
N ALA A 120 4.12 15.77 12.35
CA ALA A 120 3.97 14.75 11.32
C ALA A 120 4.56 13.39 11.72
N TRP A 121 3.99 12.32 11.14
CA TRP A 121 4.61 10.99 11.12
C TRP A 121 5.30 10.82 9.76
N VAL A 122 6.61 10.57 9.78
CA VAL A 122 7.42 10.26 8.59
C VAL A 122 7.73 8.77 8.54
N GLU A 123 7.50 8.14 7.39
CA GLU A 123 7.97 6.79 7.08
C GLU A 123 8.80 6.81 5.79
N ILE A 124 10.00 6.22 5.86
CA ILE A 124 10.91 6.06 4.73
C ILE A 124 11.15 4.58 4.56
N VAL A 125 10.78 4.02 3.42
CA VAL A 125 10.91 2.59 3.13
C VAL A 125 11.75 2.39 1.89
N LEU A 126 12.80 1.57 2.00
CA LEU A 126 13.47 0.96 0.88
C LEU A 126 12.80 -0.39 0.62
N SER A 127 12.04 -0.50 -0.46
CA SER A 127 11.39 -1.72 -0.91
C SER A 127 12.24 -2.41 -1.96
N THR A 128 12.50 -3.69 -1.74
CA THR A 128 13.27 -4.55 -2.63
C THR A 128 12.58 -5.90 -2.70
N ASN A 129 12.97 -6.71 -3.65
CA ASN A 129 12.63 -8.13 -3.69
C ASN A 129 13.61 -8.96 -2.83
N TRP A 130 13.27 -9.16 -1.56
CA TRP A 130 14.02 -10.03 -0.65
C TRP A 130 15.47 -9.61 -0.35
N ILE A 131 15.67 -8.87 0.74
CA ILE A 131 16.95 -8.23 1.10
C ILE A 131 18.10 -9.20 1.44
N GLN A 132 17.81 -10.50 1.61
CA GLN A 132 18.78 -11.52 2.04
C GLN A 132 18.99 -12.67 1.04
N ARG A 133 18.43 -12.57 -0.18
CA ARG A 133 18.73 -13.55 -1.24
C ARG A 133 20.00 -13.17 -2.00
N ASP A 134 20.55 -14.12 -2.76
CA ASP A 134 21.56 -13.79 -3.75
C ASP A 134 20.86 -13.19 -4.99
N GLY A 135 21.43 -12.11 -5.55
CA GLY A 135 20.98 -11.57 -6.85
C GLY A 135 19.95 -10.43 -6.83
N TRP A 136 19.58 -9.86 -5.68
CA TRP A 136 18.82 -8.61 -5.61
C TRP A 136 19.73 -7.37 -5.77
N TYR A 137 19.13 -6.19 -5.96
CA TYR A 137 19.83 -4.98 -6.39
C TYR A 137 21.04 -4.57 -5.53
N PHE A 138 20.96 -4.71 -4.21
CA PHE A 138 22.06 -4.40 -3.28
C PHE A 138 22.69 -5.64 -2.64
N SER A 139 22.62 -6.79 -3.33
CA SER A 139 23.30 -8.01 -2.91
C SER A 139 24.78 -7.76 -2.58
N GLY A 140 25.23 -8.30 -1.45
CA GLY A 140 26.56 -8.08 -0.89
C GLY A 140 26.67 -6.94 0.13
N LEU A 141 25.60 -6.16 0.36
CA LEU A 141 25.51 -5.23 1.49
C LEU A 141 24.83 -5.86 2.70
N THR A 142 25.24 -5.43 3.89
CA THR A 142 24.56 -5.78 5.14
C THR A 142 23.36 -4.85 5.40
N PRO A 143 22.34 -5.29 6.17
CA PRO A 143 21.25 -4.43 6.62
C PRO A 143 21.71 -3.08 7.19
N ASP A 144 22.72 -3.09 8.08
CA ASP A 144 23.30 -1.87 8.66
C ASP A 144 23.92 -0.95 7.61
N ALA A 145 24.58 -1.51 6.59
CA ALA A 145 25.17 -0.73 5.51
C ALA A 145 24.10 -0.06 4.63
N ILE A 146 22.93 -0.68 4.48
CA ILE A 146 21.80 -0.12 3.74
C ILE A 146 21.11 0.97 4.57
N LEU A 147 20.83 0.71 5.86
CA LEU A 147 20.29 1.71 6.77
C LEU A 147 21.21 2.95 6.85
N ALA A 148 22.53 2.75 6.92
CA ALA A 148 23.49 3.85 6.90
C ALA A 148 23.39 4.72 5.63
N GLN A 149 23.02 4.13 4.48
CA GLN A 149 22.78 4.88 3.24
C GLN A 149 21.43 5.60 3.21
N MET A 150 20.43 5.13 3.95
CA MET A 150 19.13 5.79 4.10
C MET A 150 19.19 6.99 5.06
N GLN A 151 20.08 6.96 6.07
CA GLN A 151 20.18 7.99 7.10
C GLN A 151 20.37 9.43 6.57
N PRO A 152 21.21 9.71 5.55
CA PRO A 152 21.33 11.07 4.99
C PRO A 152 20.03 11.57 4.36
N LEU A 153 19.27 10.70 3.69
CA LEU A 153 17.95 11.06 3.16
C LEU A 153 17.00 11.40 4.31
N ALA A 154 16.93 10.54 5.33
CA ALA A 154 16.10 10.75 6.51
C ALA A 154 16.45 12.07 7.22
N ALA A 155 17.73 12.32 7.49
CA ALA A 155 18.19 13.58 8.09
C ALA A 155 17.79 14.80 7.25
N SER A 156 17.90 14.71 5.91
CA SER A 156 17.47 15.79 5.01
C SER A 156 15.95 16.02 5.07
N VAL A 157 15.15 14.96 5.13
CA VAL A 157 13.69 15.06 5.26
C VAL A 157 13.32 15.67 6.61
N PHE A 158 13.93 15.18 7.69
CA PHE A 158 13.65 15.66 9.05
C PHE A 158 14.01 17.14 9.22
N THR A 159 15.16 17.55 8.67
CA THR A 159 15.58 18.97 8.65
C THR A 159 14.59 19.81 7.85
N ALA A 160 14.19 19.37 6.66
CA ALA A 160 13.25 20.11 5.82
C ALA A 160 11.88 20.30 6.49
N LEU A 161 11.39 19.29 7.21
CA LEU A 161 10.13 19.38 7.97
C LEU A 161 10.28 20.26 9.22
N THR A 162 11.42 20.18 9.90
CA THR A 162 11.68 21.01 11.10
C THR A 162 11.82 22.49 10.77
N ASP A 163 12.47 22.81 9.64
CA ASP A 163 12.73 24.18 9.21
C ASP A 163 11.55 24.84 8.48
N ALA A 164 10.60 24.04 7.99
CA ALA A 164 9.45 24.52 7.24
C ALA A 164 8.48 25.33 8.11
N GLN A 165 8.05 26.48 7.59
CA GLN A 165 7.04 27.32 8.22
C GLN A 165 5.64 26.72 8.01
N PRO A 166 4.68 26.94 8.93
CA PRO A 166 3.33 26.38 8.83
C PRO A 166 2.63 26.64 7.48
N GLY A 167 2.84 27.81 6.87
CA GLY A 167 2.25 28.16 5.57
C GLY A 167 2.93 27.52 4.35
N GLN A 168 4.07 26.84 4.53
CA GLN A 168 4.76 26.08 3.46
C GLN A 168 4.21 24.66 3.34
N PHE A 169 3.51 24.20 4.38
CA PHE A 169 2.76 22.96 4.40
C PHE A 169 1.35 23.19 3.84
N VAL A 170 1.24 23.45 2.53
CA VAL A 170 -0.07 23.44 1.87
C VAL A 170 -0.41 21.98 1.54
N TRP A 171 -0.86 21.27 2.57
CA TRP A 171 -1.36 19.90 2.47
C TRP A 171 -2.67 19.92 1.66
N PRO A 172 -2.78 19.21 0.52
CA PRO A 172 -4.04 19.09 -0.20
C PRO A 172 -5.03 18.30 0.66
N THR A 173 -5.91 18.98 1.39
CA THR A 173 -6.93 18.29 2.20
C THR A 173 -8.02 17.75 1.29
N VAL A 174 -8.17 16.42 1.26
CA VAL A 174 -9.47 15.83 0.92
C VAL A 174 -10.35 15.98 2.15
N ASP A 175 -11.54 16.55 1.98
CA ASP A 175 -12.55 16.60 3.04
C ASP A 175 -13.08 15.17 3.24
N LEU A 176 -12.40 14.42 4.10
CA LEU A 176 -12.85 13.09 4.49
C LEU A 176 -14.07 13.22 5.40
N VAL A 177 -15.20 12.74 4.92
CA VAL A 177 -16.41 12.59 5.72
C VAL A 177 -16.31 11.25 6.44
N GLU A 178 -16.60 11.24 7.74
CA GLU A 178 -16.72 9.98 8.48
C GLU A 178 -17.94 9.22 7.98
N HIS A 179 -17.71 8.00 7.48
CA HIS A 179 -18.76 7.09 7.01
C HIS A 179 -18.78 5.83 7.87
N GLU A 180 -19.98 5.27 8.06
CA GLU A 180 -20.14 3.98 8.73
C GLU A 180 -19.59 2.84 7.86
N SER A 181 -18.78 1.96 8.45
CA SER A 181 -18.27 0.74 7.81
C SER A 181 -19.37 -0.31 7.65
N ASP A 182 -20.24 -0.12 6.66
CA ASP A 182 -21.34 -1.04 6.33
C ASP A 182 -21.10 -1.75 5.00
N CYS A 183 -20.62 -3.00 5.08
CA CYS A 183 -20.37 -3.84 3.91
C CYS A 183 -21.64 -4.15 3.11
N THR A 184 -22.77 -4.37 3.77
CA THR A 184 -24.01 -4.73 3.07
C THR A 184 -24.46 -3.58 2.18
N ARG A 185 -24.35 -2.35 2.69
CA ARG A 185 -24.62 -1.15 1.90
C ARG A 185 -23.57 -0.90 0.83
N ALA A 186 -22.30 -1.05 1.16
CA ALA A 186 -21.19 -0.66 0.29
C ALA A 186 -20.99 -1.56 -0.92
N VAL A 187 -21.24 -2.88 -0.80
CA VAL A 187 -20.89 -3.86 -1.83
C VAL A 187 -22.04 -4.75 -2.29
N GLY A 188 -23.05 -4.98 -1.46
CA GLY A 188 -24.23 -5.81 -1.78
C GLY A 188 -23.92 -7.31 -1.89
N SER A 189 -24.77 -8.16 -1.29
CA SER A 189 -24.48 -9.59 -1.16
C SER A 189 -24.94 -10.45 -2.35
N GLU A 190 -26.09 -10.16 -2.97
CA GLU A 190 -26.69 -11.05 -3.99
C GLU A 190 -25.85 -11.16 -5.27
N GLY A 191 -25.36 -10.03 -5.77
CA GLY A 191 -24.52 -9.99 -6.98
C GLY A 191 -23.16 -10.67 -6.76
N ILE A 192 -22.55 -10.46 -5.59
CA ILE A 192 -21.28 -11.08 -5.23
C ILE A 192 -21.45 -12.59 -5.00
N ALA A 193 -22.53 -13.03 -4.35
CA ALA A 193 -22.85 -14.45 -4.19
C ALA A 193 -22.99 -15.14 -5.54
N THR A 194 -23.69 -14.50 -6.49
CA THR A 194 -23.81 -15.00 -7.88
C THR A 194 -22.45 -15.08 -8.58
N ALA A 195 -21.61 -14.04 -8.46
CA ALA A 195 -20.27 -14.02 -9.05
C ALA A 195 -19.35 -15.12 -8.48
N LEU A 196 -19.52 -15.44 -7.19
CA LEU A 196 -18.79 -16.50 -6.50
C LEU A 196 -19.42 -17.89 -6.68
N GLY A 197 -20.62 -17.99 -7.26
CA GLY A 197 -21.33 -19.25 -7.45
C GLY A 197 -21.84 -19.87 -6.15
N VAL A 198 -22.15 -19.06 -5.14
CA VAL A 198 -22.70 -19.49 -3.84
C VAL A 198 -24.14 -19.00 -3.65
N ASP A 199 -24.92 -19.71 -2.84
CA ASP A 199 -26.33 -19.36 -2.60
C ASP A 199 -26.49 -18.08 -1.77
N SER A 200 -25.58 -17.85 -0.82
CA SER A 200 -25.57 -16.68 0.05
C SER A 200 -24.18 -16.47 0.64
N LEU A 201 -23.93 -15.23 1.09
CA LEU A 201 -22.74 -14.86 1.83
C LEU A 201 -23.10 -13.91 2.96
N GLU A 202 -22.20 -13.83 3.93
CA GLU A 202 -22.16 -12.81 4.97
C GLU A 202 -20.86 -12.01 4.82
N TYR A 203 -20.82 -10.84 5.45
CA TYR A 203 -19.62 -10.01 5.47
C TYR A 203 -19.11 -9.90 6.89
N GLU A 204 -17.81 -10.10 7.05
CA GLU A 204 -17.09 -9.61 8.23
C GLU A 204 -16.47 -8.25 7.88
N VAL A 205 -16.82 -7.23 8.66
CA VAL A 205 -16.18 -5.92 8.57
C VAL A 205 -14.84 -6.03 9.31
N ARG A 206 -13.73 -5.99 8.57
CA ARG A 206 -12.41 -5.75 9.15
C ARG A 206 -12.06 -4.28 9.05
N SER A 207 -12.03 -3.63 10.20
CA SER A 207 -11.37 -2.33 10.37
C SER A 207 -9.94 -2.56 10.84
N PRO A 208 -8.98 -1.69 10.49
CA PRO A 208 -7.63 -1.76 11.05
C PRO A 208 -7.72 -1.86 12.58
N PRO A 209 -7.00 -2.78 13.23
CA PRO A 209 -7.10 -2.99 14.66
C PRO A 209 -6.74 -1.72 15.42
N ASN A 210 -7.60 -1.33 16.36
CA ASN A 210 -7.34 -0.19 17.25
C ASN A 210 -6.07 -0.44 18.07
N GLY A 211 -5.11 0.48 17.99
CA GLY A 211 -3.92 0.47 18.84
C GLY A 211 -2.71 -0.31 18.31
N LEU A 212 -2.78 -0.93 17.12
CA LEU A 212 -1.57 -1.39 16.42
C LEU A 212 -0.96 -0.19 15.67
N THR A 213 0.18 0.30 16.14
CA THR A 213 0.86 1.52 15.66
C THR A 213 1.71 1.25 14.41
N TYR A 214 1.12 0.73 13.34
CA TYR A 214 1.78 0.67 12.03
C TYR A 214 1.37 1.88 11.18
N PHE A 215 2.29 2.39 10.37
CA PHE A 215 2.03 3.57 9.54
C PHE A 215 0.84 3.35 8.58
N GLU A 216 0.79 2.21 7.89
CA GLU A 216 -0.29 1.89 6.96
C GLU A 216 -1.65 1.75 7.66
N ASN A 217 -1.70 1.12 8.83
CA ASN A 217 -2.94 1.03 9.62
C ASN A 217 -3.41 2.40 10.08
N TYR A 218 -2.48 3.25 10.54
CA TYR A 218 -2.78 4.63 10.92
C TYR A 218 -3.36 5.42 9.73
N VAL A 219 -2.75 5.30 8.55
CA VAL A 219 -3.19 5.95 7.32
C VAL A 219 -4.57 5.42 6.88
N ALA A 220 -4.78 4.11 6.89
CA ALA A 220 -6.05 3.48 6.53
C ALA A 220 -7.17 3.91 7.48
N GLN A 221 -6.93 3.88 8.79
CA GLN A 221 -7.90 4.30 9.80
C GLN A 221 -8.27 5.77 9.63
N ARG A 222 -7.28 6.64 9.46
CA ARG A 222 -7.53 8.09 9.30
C ARG A 222 -8.25 8.42 7.99
N ALA A 223 -8.07 7.60 6.97
CA ALA A 223 -8.78 7.73 5.71
C ALA A 223 -10.18 7.11 5.71
N GLY A 224 -10.60 6.46 6.80
CA GLY A 224 -11.89 5.78 6.89
C GLY A 224 -12.00 4.57 5.94
N VAL A 225 -10.88 3.96 5.57
CA VAL A 225 -10.86 2.78 4.72
C VAL A 225 -11.23 1.55 5.56
N PHE A 226 -12.12 0.72 5.05
CA PHE A 226 -12.52 -0.54 5.69
C PHE A 226 -12.53 -1.69 4.68
N GLN A 227 -12.40 -2.91 5.19
CA GLN A 227 -12.41 -4.14 4.41
C GLN A 227 -13.65 -4.97 4.74
N CYS A 228 -14.26 -5.48 3.68
CA CYS A 228 -15.36 -6.43 3.71
C CYS A 228 -14.83 -7.79 3.31
N ASP A 229 -14.58 -8.64 4.28
CA ASP A 229 -14.23 -10.03 4.00
C ASP A 229 -15.49 -10.84 3.78
N VAL A 230 -15.48 -11.64 2.73
CA VAL A 230 -16.59 -12.53 2.43
C VAL A 230 -16.49 -13.75 3.33
N ASP A 231 -17.43 -13.91 4.25
CA ASP A 231 -17.65 -15.17 4.95
C ASP A 231 -18.81 -15.89 4.26
N ALA A 232 -18.53 -17.05 3.69
CA ALA A 232 -19.54 -17.89 3.11
C ALA A 232 -19.72 -19.11 4.03
N ALA A 233 -20.74 -19.03 4.89
CA ALA A 233 -21.09 -20.12 5.79
C ALA A 233 -21.48 -21.38 4.99
N GLY A 234 -20.92 -22.54 5.37
CA GLY A 234 -21.28 -23.83 4.78
C GLY A 234 -20.62 -24.14 3.43
N VAL A 235 -19.60 -23.38 3.02
CA VAL A 235 -18.84 -23.64 1.78
C VAL A 235 -18.17 -25.01 1.84
N PRO A 236 -18.55 -25.95 0.94
CA PRO A 236 -17.88 -27.23 0.88
C PRO A 236 -16.41 -27.06 0.46
N VAL A 237 -15.55 -27.98 0.89
CA VAL A 237 -14.08 -27.87 0.82
C VAL A 237 -13.56 -27.64 -0.61
N ASP A 238 -14.31 -28.09 -1.62
CA ASP A 238 -14.04 -27.86 -3.04
C ASP A 238 -14.18 -26.38 -3.46
N LEU A 239 -15.09 -25.63 -2.85
CA LEU A 239 -15.23 -24.19 -3.08
C LEU A 239 -14.21 -23.36 -2.29
N ILE A 240 -13.67 -23.89 -1.19
CA ILE A 240 -12.47 -23.33 -0.54
C ILE A 240 -11.26 -23.45 -1.47
N ALA A 241 -11.09 -24.61 -2.11
CA ALA A 241 -10.06 -24.82 -3.14
C ALA A 241 -10.31 -23.99 -4.40
N ALA A 242 -11.55 -23.60 -4.68
CA ALA A 242 -11.92 -22.66 -5.74
C ALA A 242 -11.72 -21.17 -5.36
N GLY A 243 -11.22 -20.89 -4.15
CA GLY A 243 -10.76 -19.55 -3.78
C GLY A 243 -11.80 -18.62 -3.13
N VAL A 244 -13.00 -19.13 -2.81
CA VAL A 244 -14.13 -18.34 -2.29
C VAL A 244 -13.80 -17.62 -0.97
N LEU A 245 -13.14 -18.31 -0.02
CA LEU A 245 -12.73 -17.75 1.28
C LEU A 245 -11.55 -16.76 1.21
N GLY A 246 -11.00 -16.52 0.01
CA GLY A 246 -9.94 -15.52 -0.21
C GLY A 246 -10.46 -14.19 -0.78
N THR A 247 -11.78 -13.97 -0.77
CA THR A 247 -12.40 -12.78 -1.35
C THR A 247 -12.54 -11.68 -0.31
N SER A 248 -11.96 -10.51 -0.61
CA SER A 248 -12.14 -9.31 0.18
C SER A 248 -12.39 -8.08 -0.70
N VAL A 249 -13.14 -7.12 -0.16
CA VAL A 249 -13.40 -5.84 -0.81
C VAL A 249 -13.00 -4.71 0.11
N THR A 250 -12.00 -3.93 -0.25
CA THR A 250 -11.63 -2.70 0.45
C THR A 250 -12.41 -1.53 -0.13
N VAL A 251 -12.96 -0.69 0.73
CA VAL A 251 -13.80 0.45 0.36
C VAL A 251 -13.21 1.73 0.94
N GLY A 252 -13.09 2.75 0.10
CA GLY A 252 -12.72 4.11 0.48
C GLY A 252 -13.71 5.12 -0.06
N TYR A 253 -14.60 5.64 0.79
CA TYR A 253 -15.52 6.71 0.40
C TYR A 253 -14.79 8.02 0.19
N ASP A 254 -15.23 8.82 -0.78
CA ASP A 254 -14.61 10.11 -1.16
C ASP A 254 -13.13 10.00 -1.59
N LEU A 255 -12.68 8.78 -1.91
CA LEU A 255 -11.32 8.44 -2.30
C LEU A 255 -11.18 8.05 -3.79
N ALA A 256 -12.18 8.31 -4.64
CA ALA A 256 -12.10 7.97 -6.08
C ALA A 256 -10.81 8.50 -6.77
N GLY A 257 -10.32 9.68 -6.36
CA GLY A 257 -9.07 10.25 -6.88
C GLY A 257 -7.80 9.44 -6.58
N LEU A 258 -7.87 8.47 -5.65
CA LEU A 258 -6.79 7.50 -5.47
C LEU A 258 -6.61 6.61 -6.70
N VAL A 259 -7.70 6.26 -7.37
CA VAL A 259 -7.66 5.41 -8.57
C VAL A 259 -7.03 6.18 -9.74
N ASP A 260 -7.33 7.48 -9.84
CA ASP A 260 -6.65 8.38 -10.78
C ASP A 260 -5.15 8.44 -10.48
N THR A 261 -4.76 8.45 -9.20
CA THR A 261 -3.35 8.38 -8.79
C THR A 261 -2.72 7.07 -9.23
N VAL A 262 -3.37 5.92 -8.98
CA VAL A 262 -2.90 4.60 -9.42
C VAL A 262 -2.61 4.56 -10.92
N VAL A 263 -3.51 5.10 -11.76
CA VAL A 263 -3.33 5.04 -13.22
C VAL A 263 -2.40 6.12 -13.78
N SER A 264 -2.07 7.16 -13.00
CA SER A 264 -1.29 8.30 -13.48
C SER A 264 0.12 8.39 -12.90
N THR A 265 0.43 7.69 -11.81
CA THR A 265 1.77 7.76 -11.22
C THR A 265 2.83 7.03 -12.04
N PRO A 266 4.09 7.51 -12.04
CA PRO A 266 5.20 6.84 -12.71
C PRO A 266 5.32 5.38 -12.30
N ASP A 267 5.67 4.51 -13.25
CA ASP A 267 5.68 3.04 -13.18
C ASP A 267 4.29 2.38 -13.01
N SER A 268 3.35 2.94 -12.23
CA SER A 268 1.96 2.43 -12.15
C SER A 268 1.14 2.61 -13.43
N GLN A 269 1.52 3.55 -14.31
CA GLN A 269 0.93 3.68 -15.66
C GLN A 269 1.08 2.40 -16.53
N ALA A 270 1.98 1.49 -16.17
CA ALA A 270 2.14 0.21 -16.85
C ALA A 270 1.12 -0.85 -16.42
N LEU A 271 0.33 -0.58 -15.36
CA LEU A 271 -0.70 -1.49 -14.88
C LEU A 271 -1.78 -1.72 -15.96
N PRO A 272 -2.25 -2.96 -16.16
CA PRO A 272 -3.31 -3.25 -17.12
C PRO A 272 -4.61 -2.53 -16.74
N THR A 273 -5.06 -1.62 -17.61
CA THR A 273 -6.38 -0.99 -17.46
C THR A 273 -7.46 -1.88 -18.06
N ILE A 274 -8.62 -1.91 -17.42
CA ILE A 274 -9.78 -2.70 -17.86
C ILE A 274 -11.03 -1.82 -17.92
N ALA A 275 -12.00 -2.24 -18.74
CA ALA A 275 -13.33 -1.65 -18.75
C ALA A 275 -14.29 -2.55 -17.96
N LEU A 276 -14.92 -2.00 -16.94
CA LEU A 276 -15.94 -2.70 -16.14
C LEU A 276 -17.34 -2.41 -16.70
N LYS A 277 -18.17 -3.44 -16.80
CA LYS A 277 -19.58 -3.25 -17.17
C LYS A 277 -20.28 -2.36 -16.15
N GLY A 278 -20.97 -1.33 -16.66
CA GLY A 278 -21.70 -0.37 -15.83
C GLY A 278 -20.88 0.86 -15.40
N ALA A 279 -19.56 0.86 -15.65
CA ALA A 279 -18.73 2.05 -15.50
C ALA A 279 -19.17 3.17 -16.46
N VAL A 280 -18.99 4.43 -16.05
CA VAL A 280 -19.26 5.61 -16.89
C VAL A 280 -17.99 6.38 -17.20
N GLU A 281 -18.12 7.41 -18.04
CA GLU A 281 -17.05 8.35 -18.32
C GLU A 281 -16.51 8.97 -17.00
N GLY A 282 -15.20 8.83 -16.77
CA GLY A 282 -14.52 9.24 -15.56
C GLY A 282 -14.25 8.11 -14.54
N ASP A 283 -14.91 6.95 -14.68
CA ASP A 283 -14.54 5.77 -13.90
C ASP A 283 -13.28 5.12 -14.49
N HIS A 284 -12.36 4.72 -13.62
CA HIS A 284 -11.09 4.07 -13.97
C HIS A 284 -10.99 2.73 -13.26
N ALA A 285 -10.37 1.74 -13.91
CA ALA A 285 -10.12 0.44 -13.32
C ALA A 285 -8.80 -0.15 -13.82
N VAL A 286 -8.06 -0.78 -12.91
CA VAL A 286 -6.87 -1.58 -13.19
C VAL A 286 -7.03 -2.99 -12.66
N GLN A 287 -6.41 -3.95 -13.34
CA GLN A 287 -6.38 -5.34 -12.94
C GLN A 287 -4.94 -5.84 -12.83
N MET A 288 -4.64 -6.46 -11.71
CA MET A 288 -3.39 -7.16 -11.46
C MET A 288 -3.73 -8.62 -11.19
N CYS A 289 -3.03 -9.55 -11.83
CA CYS A 289 -3.20 -10.98 -11.56
C CYS A 289 -1.85 -11.62 -11.33
N SER A 290 -1.82 -12.61 -10.45
CA SER A 290 -0.67 -13.50 -10.32
C SER A 290 -0.58 -14.40 -11.56
N ASP A 291 0.64 -14.75 -11.93
CA ASP A 291 0.94 -15.77 -12.94
C ASP A 291 1.09 -17.18 -12.34
N VAL A 292 1.19 -17.27 -11.01
CA VAL A 292 1.40 -18.52 -10.26
C VAL A 292 0.10 -19.04 -9.65
N THR A 293 -0.75 -18.14 -9.17
CA THR A 293 -2.03 -18.47 -8.50
C THR A 293 -3.19 -17.83 -9.26
N PRO A 294 -4.44 -18.29 -9.08
CA PRO A 294 -5.61 -17.63 -9.65
C PRO A 294 -5.94 -16.29 -8.98
N PHE A 295 -5.10 -15.80 -8.07
CA PHE A 295 -5.32 -14.56 -7.34
C PHE A 295 -5.21 -13.35 -8.27
N CYS A 296 -6.24 -12.52 -8.23
CA CYS A 296 -6.26 -11.23 -8.89
C CYS A 296 -6.70 -10.14 -7.91
N VAL A 297 -6.37 -8.90 -8.28
CA VAL A 297 -6.83 -7.68 -7.65
C VAL A 297 -7.36 -6.74 -8.72
N VAL A 298 -8.54 -6.19 -8.49
CA VAL A 298 -9.12 -5.09 -9.30
C VAL A 298 -9.26 -3.87 -8.42
N ILE A 299 -8.64 -2.76 -8.81
CA ILE A 299 -8.81 -1.45 -8.16
C ILE A 299 -9.60 -0.56 -9.11
N PHE A 300 -10.70 0.04 -8.66
CA PHE A 300 -11.57 0.84 -9.50
C PHE A 300 -12.26 1.99 -8.77
N SER A 301 -12.61 3.04 -9.51
CA SER A 301 -13.42 4.15 -9.01
C SER A 301 -14.89 3.93 -9.36
N LEU A 302 -15.77 4.36 -8.46
CA LEU A 302 -17.22 4.34 -8.65
C LEU A 302 -17.85 5.55 -7.95
N GLY A 303 -18.27 6.52 -8.75
CA GLY A 303 -18.82 7.77 -8.21
C GLY A 303 -17.77 8.59 -7.48
N GLN A 304 -17.87 8.72 -6.16
CA GLN A 304 -16.86 9.38 -5.32
C GLN A 304 -15.98 8.39 -4.55
N SER A 305 -16.24 7.09 -4.67
CA SER A 305 -15.54 6.07 -3.90
C SER A 305 -14.47 5.37 -4.72
N ALA A 306 -13.46 4.85 -4.02
CA ALA A 306 -12.51 3.87 -4.52
C ALA A 306 -12.80 2.49 -3.93
N TYR A 307 -12.62 1.46 -4.73
CA TYR A 307 -12.80 0.07 -4.36
C TYR A 307 -11.59 -0.75 -4.78
N GLN A 308 -11.24 -1.74 -3.96
CA GLN A 308 -10.33 -2.82 -4.33
C GLN A 308 -11.02 -4.15 -4.08
N VAL A 309 -11.07 -5.02 -5.08
CA VAL A 309 -11.51 -6.40 -4.95
C VAL A 309 -10.28 -7.29 -5.06
N ALA A 310 -10.02 -8.10 -4.04
CA ALA A 310 -9.01 -9.14 -4.06
C ALA A 310 -9.71 -10.51 -3.98
N SER A 311 -9.41 -11.42 -4.90
CA SER A 311 -10.02 -12.76 -4.90
C SER A 311 -9.20 -13.76 -5.71
N ASN A 312 -9.36 -15.03 -5.38
CA ASN A 312 -8.92 -16.17 -6.21
C ASN A 312 -10.00 -16.59 -7.24
N SER A 313 -11.13 -15.90 -7.27
CA SER A 313 -12.23 -16.08 -8.23
C SER A 313 -12.29 -14.90 -9.21
N ASP A 314 -13.38 -14.78 -9.98
CA ASP A 314 -13.59 -13.74 -10.97
C ASP A 314 -13.77 -12.35 -10.33
N THR A 315 -12.64 -11.70 -10.06
CA THR A 315 -12.55 -10.33 -9.51
C THR A 315 -13.28 -9.29 -10.36
N VAL A 316 -13.34 -9.48 -11.68
CA VAL A 316 -14.06 -8.57 -12.59
C VAL A 316 -15.56 -8.71 -12.39
N ALA A 317 -16.08 -9.93 -12.36
CA ALA A 317 -17.50 -10.16 -12.09
C ALA A 317 -17.94 -9.62 -10.72
N ILE A 318 -17.09 -9.73 -9.70
CA ILE A 318 -17.35 -9.16 -8.36
C ILE A 318 -17.36 -7.63 -8.42
N ALA A 319 -16.39 -6.99 -9.09
CA ALA A 319 -16.36 -5.54 -9.26
C ALA A 319 -17.60 -5.02 -10.02
N GLU A 320 -18.01 -5.71 -11.09
CA GLU A 320 -19.23 -5.38 -11.84
C GLU A 320 -20.51 -5.56 -11.01
N ALA A 321 -20.54 -6.56 -10.11
CA ALA A 321 -21.65 -6.73 -9.18
C ALA A 321 -21.77 -5.55 -8.19
N ILE A 322 -20.64 -5.05 -7.68
CA ILE A 322 -20.60 -3.86 -6.80
C ILE A 322 -21.11 -2.62 -7.56
N ILE A 323 -20.70 -2.44 -8.82
CA ILE A 323 -21.17 -1.36 -9.68
C ILE A 323 -22.68 -1.44 -9.89
N ALA A 324 -23.21 -2.65 -10.15
CA ALA A 324 -24.64 -2.86 -10.37
C ALA A 324 -25.50 -2.66 -9.11
N HIS A 325 -24.95 -2.93 -7.92
CA HIS A 325 -25.63 -2.74 -6.64
C HIS A 325 -25.68 -1.26 -6.21
N THR A 326 -24.57 -0.56 -6.41
CA THR A 326 -24.37 0.79 -5.88
C THR A 326 -24.96 1.90 -6.76
N ARG A 327 -25.26 1.60 -8.03
CA ARG A 327 -25.85 2.55 -8.99
C ARG A 327 -27.35 2.36 -9.14
#